data_AF-A0A924AXJ6-F1
#
_entry.id   AF-A0A924AXJ6-F1
#
_cell.length_a   1.000
_cell.length_b   1.000
_cell.length_c   1.000
_cell.angle_alpha   90.00
_cell.angle_beta   90.00
_cell.angle_gamma   90.00
#
_symmetry.space_group_name_H-M   'P 1'
#
loop_
_entity.id
_entity.type
_entity.pdbx_description
1 polymer ?
#
loop_
_entity_poly.entity_id
_entity_poly.type
_entity_poly.pdbx_seq_one_letter_code
_entity_poly.pdbx_strand_id
1 'polypeptide(L)'
;MAVKVILPAKYYLSHFFEFLDFVVEHYSFILEPIHLKFISDFKALSEEAQCTYIRMVNRKGKVFKRVDFAKYTEIKNYSSALDELQMKKFAHPVSNESKLDLLSFLTKPQLKKWLTSTGLIFPAALSRDDMMELGRKNLAPLDIERLDIFDEVISQGQIEQVEYLFFLYFGKIQKTLTLYTLRDLGVRESDTLKGKFKPRFNSAAMAQAEYFFAQQMQRDLSYEDIENISNLVQTIRTYQNLPHSTQNLKDQLLINIADFVIGRDAPLALSALRECLHPDAREKIARHLYKVDLKEDCKKVLEEISLSPRSDEELLFAEDFLSRKFHKKKVGYLTEILSKARLVLISDFYLKKPELGVIKLYEKQGYRAYFTENNIWNDLFGVLFWDELFQSNQAAIHNPFDRTPSDLVGPEFYENHQNNIEIILNLFKNEKALIKKILFTTAAHYGKLNGIFQWRTDLTQSLVDFVKNTTQASPVHVLRAMAKNYESNHSGFPDLMLEKEGIIHFVEVKAEGDSLRSNQLSKIRLLKEAGFEVEVLRVKWQADPNQTYVVVDVETTGGSAGFHRVTEIGAVKVQNGKVIDEFQTLINPGRSIPAFITQITGITNAMVAQAPTFADISERFL
;
A
#
# COMPACT_ATOMS: atom_id res chain seq x y z
N MET A 1 29.46 6.67 10.94
CA MET A 1 28.92 5.33 11.24
C MET A 1 27.66 5.54 12.06
N ALA A 2 26.49 5.09 11.61
CA ALA A 2 25.29 5.15 12.43
C ALA A 2 25.48 4.22 13.64
N VAL A 3 25.27 4.74 14.85
CA VAL A 3 25.32 3.94 16.08
C VAL A 3 24.24 2.87 15.98
N LYS A 4 24.62 1.59 16.05
CA LYS A 4 23.66 0.48 16.03
C LYS A 4 22.84 0.56 17.31
N VAL A 5 21.59 1.02 17.21
CA VAL A 5 20.66 1.04 18.33
C VAL A 5 20.35 -0.40 18.73
N ILE A 6 20.62 -0.76 19.99
CA ILE A 6 20.29 -2.07 20.56
C ILE A 6 19.13 -1.85 21.52
N LEU A 7 17.98 -2.47 21.22
CA LEU A 7 16.81 -2.39 22.08
C LEU A 7 16.96 -3.29 23.32
N PRO A 8 16.39 -2.93 24.48
CA PRO A 8 16.36 -3.78 25.67
C PRO A 8 15.68 -5.12 25.40
N ALA A 9 16.09 -6.20 26.08
CA ALA A 9 15.54 -7.55 25.83
C ALA A 9 14.00 -7.64 25.89
N LYS A 10 13.35 -6.82 26.75
CA LYS A 10 11.89 -6.77 26.96
C LYS A 10 11.22 -5.54 26.34
N TYR A 11 11.82 -4.90 25.33
CA TYR A 11 11.28 -3.67 24.72
C TYR A 11 9.79 -3.80 24.30
N TYR A 12 9.40 -4.98 23.82
CA TYR A 12 8.04 -5.27 23.36
C TYR A 12 7.01 -5.27 24.50
N LEU A 13 7.43 -5.52 25.75
CA LEU A 13 6.58 -5.40 26.93
C LEU A 13 6.24 -3.93 27.17
N SER A 14 7.25 -3.06 27.14
CA SER A 14 7.07 -1.61 27.26
C SER A 14 6.16 -1.06 26.16
N HIS A 15 6.35 -1.50 24.91
CA HIS A 15 5.46 -1.12 23.80
C HIS A 15 4.02 -1.55 24.03
N PHE A 16 3.80 -2.75 24.57
CA PHE A 16 2.45 -3.26 24.83
C PHE A 16 1.76 -2.47 25.96
N PHE A 17 2.47 -2.12 27.03
CA PHE A 17 1.94 -1.24 28.06
C PHE A 17 1.62 0.16 27.52
N GLU A 18 2.53 0.76 26.74
CA GLU A 18 2.32 2.07 26.09
C GLU A 18 1.06 2.05 25.20
N PHE A 19 0.87 0.98 24.44
CA PHE A 19 -0.33 0.74 23.64
C PHE A 19 -1.60 0.60 24.50
N LEU A 20 -1.58 -0.22 25.55
CA LEU A 20 -2.75 -0.40 26.41
C LEU A 20 -3.14 0.89 27.14
N ASP A 21 -2.16 1.63 27.64
CA ASP A 21 -2.39 2.89 28.33
C ASP A 21 -2.98 3.92 27.38
N PHE A 22 -2.50 3.99 26.14
CA PHE A 22 -3.11 4.80 25.09
C PHE A 22 -4.59 4.44 24.86
N VAL A 23 -4.90 3.14 24.73
CA VAL A 23 -6.28 2.71 24.48
C VAL A 23 -7.18 3.03 25.68
N VAL A 24 -6.71 2.86 26.90
CA VAL A 24 -7.47 3.22 28.11
C VAL A 24 -7.70 4.74 28.17
N GLU A 25 -6.67 5.54 27.92
CA GLU A 25 -6.76 7.01 27.94
C GLU A 25 -7.78 7.52 26.91
N HIS A 26 -7.73 6.99 25.68
CA HIS A 26 -8.49 7.55 24.57
C HIS A 26 -9.82 6.85 24.30
N TYR A 27 -10.04 5.61 24.74
CA TYR A 27 -11.23 4.81 24.37
C TYR A 27 -12.00 4.22 25.55
N SER A 28 -11.68 4.57 26.80
CA SER A 28 -12.38 4.03 27.98
C SER A 28 -13.92 4.15 27.91
N PHE A 29 -14.45 5.18 27.26
CA PHE A 29 -15.88 5.42 27.06
C PHE A 29 -16.59 4.44 26.10
N ILE A 30 -15.85 3.66 25.29
CA ILE A 30 -16.43 2.63 24.39
C ILE A 30 -16.01 1.20 24.77
N LEU A 31 -15.11 1.03 25.73
CA LEU A 31 -14.65 -0.30 26.14
C LEU A 31 -15.74 -1.04 26.93
N GLU A 32 -16.20 -2.16 26.39
CA GLU A 32 -17.06 -3.09 27.12
C GLU A 32 -16.36 -3.74 28.34
N PRO A 33 -17.12 -4.26 29.33
CA PRO A 33 -16.55 -4.89 30.52
C PRO A 33 -15.54 -6.01 30.25
N ILE A 34 -15.71 -6.74 29.14
CA ILE A 34 -14.77 -7.81 28.75
C ILE A 34 -13.38 -7.26 28.38
N HIS A 35 -13.31 -6.08 27.76
CA HIS A 35 -12.04 -5.43 27.41
C HIS A 35 -11.35 -4.85 28.64
N LEU A 36 -12.11 -4.19 29.52
CA LEU A 36 -11.57 -3.68 30.79
C LEU A 36 -11.06 -4.83 31.67
N LYS A 37 -11.77 -5.95 31.69
CA LYS A 37 -11.35 -7.17 32.38
C LYS A 37 -10.06 -7.74 31.78
N PHE A 38 -9.96 -7.84 30.45
CA PHE A 38 -8.73 -8.26 29.78
C PHE A 38 -7.53 -7.40 30.21
N ILE A 39 -7.67 -6.06 30.16
CA ILE A 39 -6.58 -5.14 30.51
C ILE A 39 -6.18 -5.32 31.98
N SER A 40 -7.15 -5.36 32.89
CA SER A 40 -6.90 -5.54 34.32
C SER A 40 -6.23 -6.89 34.62
N ASP A 41 -6.75 -7.98 34.06
CA ASP A 41 -6.21 -9.32 34.30
C ASP A 41 -4.81 -9.46 33.69
N PHE A 42 -4.55 -8.87 32.51
CA PHE A 42 -3.23 -8.86 31.90
C PHE A 42 -2.20 -8.11 32.76
N LYS A 43 -2.56 -6.92 33.27
CA LYS A 43 -1.69 -6.12 34.15
C LYS A 43 -1.40 -6.84 35.48
N ALA A 44 -2.27 -7.75 35.91
CA ALA A 44 -2.10 -8.54 37.13
C ALA A 44 -1.28 -9.83 36.96
N LEU A 45 -0.94 -10.22 35.73
CA LEU A 45 -0.06 -11.36 35.45
C LEU A 45 1.37 -11.09 35.93
N SER A 46 2.12 -12.15 36.21
CA SER A 46 3.57 -12.04 36.38
C SER A 46 4.24 -11.51 35.10
N GLU A 47 5.38 -10.84 35.24
CA GLU A 47 6.11 -10.28 34.10
C GLU A 47 6.52 -11.37 33.07
N GLU A 48 6.81 -12.59 33.54
CA GLU A 48 7.13 -13.72 32.66
C GLU A 48 5.90 -14.18 31.86
N ALA A 49 4.72 -14.22 32.48
CA ALA A 49 3.46 -14.51 31.80
C ALA A 49 3.08 -13.40 30.81
N GLN A 50 3.23 -12.13 31.18
CA GLN A 50 3.04 -11.00 30.26
C GLN A 50 3.96 -11.10 29.04
N CYS A 51 5.25 -11.36 29.26
CA CYS A 51 6.22 -11.55 28.18
C CYS A 51 5.82 -12.72 27.27
N THR A 52 5.47 -13.86 27.86
CA THR A 52 5.07 -15.07 27.13
C THR A 52 3.83 -14.82 26.28
N TYR A 53 2.82 -14.15 26.83
CA TYR A 53 1.60 -13.80 26.10
C TYR A 53 1.87 -12.84 24.94
N ILE A 54 2.65 -11.78 25.15
CA ILE A 54 2.98 -10.85 24.06
C ILE A 54 3.79 -11.55 22.96
N ARG A 55 4.64 -12.54 23.31
CA ARG A 55 5.32 -13.37 22.30
C ARG A 55 4.35 -14.22 21.50
N MET A 56 3.25 -14.72 22.08
CA MET A 56 2.17 -15.37 21.33
C MET A 56 1.51 -14.37 20.37
N VAL A 57 1.07 -13.23 20.88
CA VAL A 57 0.39 -12.17 20.12
C VAL A 57 1.21 -11.72 18.91
N ASN A 58 2.52 -11.50 19.09
CA ASN A 58 3.40 -11.01 18.02
C ASN A 58 3.83 -12.08 17.00
N ARG A 59 3.50 -13.36 17.20
CA ARG A 59 3.85 -14.46 16.29
C ARG A 59 2.66 -14.79 15.39
N LYS A 60 2.95 -15.35 14.20
CA LYS A 60 1.91 -15.83 13.28
C LYS A 60 1.29 -17.12 13.79
N GLY A 61 -0.04 -17.22 13.72
CA GLY A 61 -0.83 -18.40 14.11
C GLY A 61 -1.51 -18.21 15.47
N LYS A 62 -2.40 -19.14 15.83
CA LYS A 62 -3.09 -19.13 17.14
C LYS A 62 -2.58 -20.20 18.10
N VAL A 63 -1.83 -21.17 17.59
CA VAL A 63 -1.31 -22.32 18.34
C VAL A 63 0.21 -22.29 18.33
N PHE A 64 0.82 -22.63 19.47
CA PHE A 64 2.27 -22.54 19.67
C PHE A 64 2.80 -23.78 20.37
N LYS A 65 4.01 -24.22 20.01
CA LYS A 65 4.73 -25.24 20.78
C LYS A 65 5.20 -24.64 22.10
N ARG A 66 4.91 -25.31 23.22
CA ARG A 66 5.34 -24.91 24.56
C ARG A 66 6.86 -24.76 24.65
N VAL A 67 7.61 -25.68 24.05
CA VAL A 67 9.09 -25.66 24.05
C VAL A 67 9.71 -24.49 23.27
N ASP A 68 8.97 -23.86 22.35
CA ASP A 68 9.52 -22.71 21.60
C ASP A 68 9.81 -21.52 22.51
N PHE A 69 9.11 -21.40 23.65
CA PHE A 69 9.31 -20.30 24.57
C PHE A 69 10.63 -20.39 25.35
N ALA A 70 11.26 -21.56 25.42
CA ALA A 70 12.59 -21.75 26.00
C ALA A 70 13.70 -20.97 25.26
N LYS A 71 13.44 -20.56 24.00
CA LYS A 71 14.39 -19.79 23.18
C LYS A 71 14.54 -18.34 23.65
N TYR A 72 13.61 -17.83 24.45
CA TYR A 72 13.60 -16.45 24.94
C TYR A 72 14.33 -16.35 26.27
N THR A 73 15.59 -15.91 26.23
CA THR A 73 16.46 -15.82 27.43
C THR A 73 15.91 -14.92 28.54
N GLU A 74 15.02 -13.98 28.18
CA GLU A 74 14.37 -13.06 29.10
C GLU A 74 13.18 -13.67 29.87
N ILE A 75 12.71 -14.87 29.46
CA ILE A 75 11.66 -15.65 30.11
C ILE A 75 12.32 -16.85 30.78
N LYS A 76 12.59 -16.78 32.09
CA LYS A 76 13.39 -17.80 32.79
C LYS A 76 12.57 -19.06 33.03
N ASN A 77 11.30 -18.91 33.43
CA ASN A 77 10.42 -20.05 33.68
C ASN A 77 9.16 -20.00 32.79
N TYR A 78 9.32 -20.31 31.51
CA TYR A 78 8.21 -20.33 30.56
C TYR A 78 7.12 -21.35 30.94
N SER A 79 7.43 -22.43 31.66
CA SER A 79 6.42 -23.42 32.09
C SER A 79 5.45 -22.81 33.08
N SER A 80 5.97 -22.20 34.16
CA SER A 80 5.14 -21.53 35.15
C SER A 80 4.36 -20.36 34.54
N ALA A 81 4.96 -19.64 33.59
CA ALA A 81 4.28 -18.57 32.87
C ALA A 81 3.10 -19.10 32.04
N LEU A 82 3.25 -20.22 31.32
CA LEU A 82 2.17 -20.84 30.55
C LEU A 82 1.05 -21.36 31.46
N ASP A 83 1.39 -21.96 32.61
CA ASP A 83 0.41 -22.45 33.59
C ASP A 83 -0.42 -21.29 34.16
N GLU A 84 0.22 -20.16 34.47
CA GLU A 84 -0.46 -18.93 34.89
C GLU A 84 -1.39 -18.40 33.80
N LEU A 85 -0.92 -18.34 32.55
CA LEU A 85 -1.75 -17.91 31.41
C LEU A 85 -2.96 -18.82 31.21
N GLN A 86 -2.83 -20.13 31.41
CA GLN A 86 -3.96 -21.06 31.37
C GLN A 86 -4.96 -20.81 32.49
N MET A 87 -4.47 -20.67 33.73
CA MET A 87 -5.31 -20.36 34.89
C MET A 87 -6.10 -19.05 34.71
N LYS A 88 -5.47 -18.04 34.08
CA LYS A 88 -6.08 -16.72 33.80
C LYS A 88 -6.79 -16.63 32.44
N LYS A 89 -6.92 -17.74 31.70
CA LYS A 89 -7.60 -17.81 30.39
C LYS A 89 -6.96 -16.97 29.27
N PHE A 90 -5.69 -16.62 29.39
CA PHE A 90 -4.87 -16.03 28.32
C PHE A 90 -4.22 -17.09 27.42
N ALA A 91 -4.27 -18.35 27.84
CA ALA A 91 -3.96 -19.50 27.01
C ALA A 91 -4.94 -20.64 27.31
N HIS A 92 -5.12 -21.54 26.36
CA HIS A 92 -6.00 -22.70 26.50
C HIS A 92 -5.31 -23.95 25.97
N PRO A 93 -5.64 -25.15 26.49
CA PRO A 93 -5.40 -26.38 25.76
C PRO A 93 -5.98 -26.26 24.34
N VAL A 94 -5.35 -26.91 23.37
CA VAL A 94 -5.86 -26.92 21.99
C VAL A 94 -7.21 -27.62 21.92
N SER A 95 -8.10 -27.12 21.06
CA SER A 95 -9.47 -27.61 20.92
C SER A 95 -9.80 -27.89 19.45
N ASN A 96 -11.04 -28.31 19.17
CA ASN A 96 -11.50 -28.53 17.80
C ASN A 96 -11.41 -27.26 16.93
N GLU A 97 -11.48 -26.08 17.53
CA GLU A 97 -11.29 -24.79 16.82
C GLU A 97 -9.83 -24.60 16.36
N SER A 98 -8.89 -25.28 17.01
CA SER A 98 -7.46 -25.23 16.69
C SER A 98 -7.05 -26.14 15.54
N LYS A 99 -7.95 -26.99 14.99
CA LYS A 99 -7.63 -27.99 13.96
C LYS A 99 -6.88 -27.42 12.76
N LEU A 100 -7.28 -26.23 12.31
CA LEU A 100 -6.66 -25.57 11.16
C LEU A 100 -5.19 -25.17 11.44
N ASP A 101 -4.93 -24.57 12.60
CA ASP A 101 -3.58 -24.23 13.04
C ASP A 101 -2.74 -25.49 13.31
N LEU A 102 -3.34 -26.52 13.92
CA LEU A 102 -2.70 -27.81 14.20
C LEU A 102 -2.23 -28.53 12.94
N LEU A 103 -3.00 -28.45 11.85
CA LEU A 103 -2.62 -29.02 10.57
C LEU A 103 -1.25 -28.52 10.08
N SER A 104 -0.90 -27.26 10.40
CA SER A 104 0.37 -26.67 10.00
C SER A 104 1.59 -27.31 10.68
N PHE A 105 1.40 -27.95 11.83
CA PHE A 105 2.47 -28.63 12.57
C PHE A 105 2.75 -30.05 12.05
N LEU A 106 1.86 -30.63 11.26
CA LEU A 106 2.06 -31.95 10.69
C LEU A 106 3.15 -31.92 9.61
N THR A 107 4.07 -32.87 9.69
CA THR A 107 5.06 -33.13 8.64
C THR A 107 4.37 -33.69 7.39
N LYS A 108 5.02 -33.60 6.22
CA LYS A 108 4.48 -34.16 4.98
C LYS A 108 4.10 -35.66 5.10
N PRO A 109 4.92 -36.53 5.75
CA PRO A 109 4.53 -37.91 6.00
C PRO A 109 3.30 -38.07 6.90
N GLN A 110 3.19 -37.27 7.97
CA GLN A 110 2.04 -37.29 8.88
C GLN A 110 0.75 -36.83 8.17
N LEU A 111 0.83 -35.74 7.39
CA LEU A 111 -0.29 -35.27 6.55
C LEU A 111 -0.77 -36.36 5.59
N LYS A 112 0.17 -37.00 4.87
CA LYS A 112 -0.16 -38.09 3.95
C LYS A 112 -0.85 -39.25 4.67
N LYS A 113 -0.32 -39.71 5.79
CA LYS A 113 -0.90 -40.80 6.60
C LYS A 113 -2.31 -40.45 7.05
N TRP A 114 -2.52 -39.25 7.59
CA TRP A 114 -3.83 -38.79 8.04
C TRP A 114 -4.82 -38.66 6.88
N LEU A 115 -4.47 -37.99 5.78
CA LEU A 115 -5.34 -37.86 4.60
C LEU A 115 -5.73 -39.21 4.00
N THR A 116 -4.82 -40.19 3.97
CA THR A 116 -5.18 -41.55 3.54
C THR A 116 -6.15 -42.21 4.51
N SER A 117 -6.03 -41.96 5.82
CA SER A 117 -6.95 -42.52 6.82
C SER A 117 -8.37 -41.94 6.75
N THR A 118 -8.56 -40.77 6.15
CA THR A 118 -9.91 -40.22 5.90
C THR A 118 -10.59 -40.83 4.68
N GLY A 119 -9.95 -41.79 3.99
CA GLY A 119 -10.47 -42.42 2.78
C GLY A 119 -10.30 -41.60 1.50
N LEU A 120 -9.57 -40.48 1.55
CA LEU A 120 -9.31 -39.66 0.36
C LEU A 120 -8.27 -40.34 -0.56
N ILE A 121 -8.56 -40.33 -1.86
CA ILE A 121 -7.64 -40.81 -2.89
C ILE A 121 -6.99 -39.59 -3.54
N PHE A 122 -5.67 -39.53 -3.51
CA PHE A 122 -4.89 -38.43 -4.11
C PHE A 122 -3.56 -38.96 -4.66
N PRO A 123 -2.97 -38.30 -5.67
CA PRO A 123 -1.70 -38.71 -6.26
C PRO A 123 -0.58 -38.90 -5.23
N ALA A 124 0.23 -39.95 -5.41
CA ALA A 124 1.30 -40.30 -4.46
C ALA A 124 2.36 -39.20 -4.29
N ALA A 125 2.52 -38.34 -5.30
CA ALA A 125 3.50 -37.28 -5.42
C ALA A 125 2.92 -35.86 -5.23
N LEU A 126 1.92 -35.68 -4.35
CA LEU A 126 1.44 -34.34 -3.99
C LEU A 126 2.53 -33.50 -3.31
N SER A 127 2.52 -32.18 -3.54
CA SER A 127 3.32 -31.24 -2.75
C SER A 127 2.80 -31.17 -1.30
N ARG A 128 3.58 -30.58 -0.39
CA ARG A 128 3.10 -30.36 0.98
C ARG A 128 1.92 -29.37 0.98
N ASP A 129 1.97 -28.37 0.12
CA ASP A 129 0.97 -27.30 0.06
C ASP A 129 -0.36 -27.83 -0.47
N ASP A 130 -0.34 -28.68 -1.50
CA ASP A 130 -1.55 -29.35 -1.99
C ASP A 130 -2.16 -30.27 -0.91
N MET A 131 -1.33 -30.96 -0.11
CA MET A 131 -1.82 -31.77 1.02
C MET A 131 -2.43 -30.91 2.11
N MET A 132 -1.85 -29.74 2.39
CA MET A 132 -2.44 -28.78 3.31
C MET A 132 -3.80 -28.31 2.80
N GLU A 133 -3.92 -28.00 1.52
CA GLU A 133 -5.19 -27.54 0.93
C GLU A 133 -6.27 -28.63 1.02
N LEU A 134 -5.93 -29.88 0.67
CA LEU A 134 -6.83 -31.03 0.84
C LEU A 134 -7.22 -31.22 2.32
N GLY A 135 -6.25 -31.10 3.22
CA GLY A 135 -6.48 -31.21 4.65
C GLY A 135 -7.42 -30.14 5.18
N ARG A 136 -7.26 -28.89 4.74
CA ARG A 136 -8.15 -27.78 5.12
C ARG A 136 -9.59 -28.03 4.67
N LYS A 137 -9.80 -28.56 3.47
CA LYS A 137 -11.14 -28.92 2.97
C LYS A 137 -11.77 -30.10 3.71
N ASN A 138 -10.98 -30.90 4.43
CA ASN A 138 -11.41 -32.14 5.08
C ASN A 138 -10.98 -32.17 6.57
N LEU A 139 -11.13 -31.04 7.28
CA LEU A 139 -10.71 -30.90 8.67
C LEU A 139 -11.55 -31.72 9.66
N ALA A 140 -12.83 -31.96 9.38
CA ALA A 140 -13.77 -32.55 10.33
C ALA A 140 -13.28 -33.88 10.95
N PRO A 141 -12.74 -34.84 10.17
CA PRO A 141 -12.25 -36.12 10.70
C PRO A 141 -10.89 -36.05 11.42
N LEU A 142 -10.23 -34.89 11.49
CA LEU A 142 -8.97 -34.76 12.25
C LEU A 142 -9.25 -34.93 13.75
N ASP A 143 -8.75 -36.01 14.33
CA ASP A 143 -8.73 -36.25 15.77
C ASP A 143 -7.47 -35.61 16.37
N ILE A 144 -7.66 -34.51 17.08
CA ILE A 144 -6.56 -33.70 17.61
C ILE A 144 -5.87 -34.37 18.79
N GLU A 145 -6.59 -35.16 19.59
CA GLU A 145 -6.08 -35.81 20.81
C GLU A 145 -5.09 -36.94 20.48
N ARG A 146 -5.19 -37.49 19.26
CA ARG A 146 -4.29 -38.52 18.75
C ARG A 146 -3.03 -37.98 18.09
N LEU A 147 -2.87 -36.66 18.01
CA LEU A 147 -1.66 -36.07 17.45
C LEU A 147 -0.52 -36.17 18.46
N ASP A 148 0.65 -36.65 18.03
CA ASP A 148 1.84 -36.77 18.89
C ASP A 148 2.22 -35.45 19.58
N ILE A 149 1.86 -34.32 18.97
CA ILE A 149 2.15 -32.97 19.45
C ILE A 149 1.09 -32.42 20.41
N PHE A 150 -0.01 -33.13 20.69
CA PHE A 150 -1.20 -32.60 21.38
C PHE A 150 -0.87 -31.93 22.73
N ASP A 151 -0.08 -32.60 23.58
CA ASP A 151 0.35 -32.08 24.88
C ASP A 151 1.53 -31.09 24.78
N GLU A 152 2.18 -31.02 23.62
CA GLU A 152 3.32 -30.12 23.36
C GLU A 152 2.89 -28.72 22.92
N VAL A 153 1.61 -28.54 22.58
CA VAL A 153 1.08 -27.30 22.01
C VAL A 153 0.08 -26.62 22.94
N ILE A 154 -0.09 -25.33 22.73
CA ILE A 154 -1.01 -24.49 23.47
C ILE A 154 -1.65 -23.47 22.54
N SER A 155 -2.92 -23.17 22.74
CA SER A 155 -3.65 -22.15 22.00
C SER A 155 -3.62 -20.81 22.75
N GLN A 156 -3.46 -19.71 22.03
CA GLN A 156 -3.61 -18.36 22.58
C GLN A 156 -5.07 -18.11 22.96
N GLY A 157 -5.28 -17.63 24.18
CA GLY A 157 -6.57 -17.13 24.66
C GLY A 157 -6.72 -15.62 24.44
N GLN A 158 -7.93 -15.13 24.63
CA GLN A 158 -8.28 -13.70 24.53
C GLN A 158 -7.91 -13.04 23.18
N ILE A 159 -7.95 -13.79 22.07
CA ILE A 159 -7.54 -13.31 20.74
C ILE A 159 -8.41 -12.13 20.29
N GLU A 160 -9.72 -12.26 20.42
CA GLU A 160 -10.66 -11.22 19.98
C GLU A 160 -10.51 -9.93 20.80
N GLN A 161 -10.25 -10.05 22.10
CA GLN A 161 -10.06 -8.91 23.00
C GLN A 161 -8.81 -8.12 22.60
N VAL A 162 -7.66 -8.77 22.42
CA VAL A 162 -6.43 -8.08 22.01
C VAL A 162 -6.51 -7.55 20.57
N GLU A 163 -7.14 -8.30 19.66
CA GLU A 163 -7.36 -7.88 18.27
C GLU A 163 -8.25 -6.64 18.20
N TYR A 164 -9.32 -6.58 18.99
CA TYR A 164 -10.18 -5.40 19.08
C TYR A 164 -9.43 -4.18 19.65
N LEU A 165 -8.63 -4.34 20.70
CA LEU A 165 -7.82 -3.25 21.23
C LEU A 165 -6.80 -2.74 20.20
N PHE A 166 -6.15 -3.64 19.45
CA PHE A 166 -5.29 -3.23 18.33
C PHE A 166 -6.06 -2.50 17.25
N PHE A 167 -7.27 -2.96 16.93
CA PHE A 167 -8.14 -2.30 15.97
C PHE A 167 -8.50 -0.87 16.42
N LEU A 168 -8.84 -0.65 17.68
CA LEU A 168 -9.11 0.70 18.20
C LEU A 168 -7.90 1.63 18.05
N TYR A 169 -6.69 1.11 18.26
CA TYR A 169 -5.46 1.88 18.12
C TYR A 169 -5.10 2.17 16.65
N PHE A 170 -5.06 1.13 15.81
CA PHE A 170 -4.57 1.23 14.42
C PHE A 170 -5.65 1.60 13.40
N GLY A 171 -6.93 1.51 13.74
CA GLY A 171 -8.06 1.63 12.80
C GLY A 171 -8.15 0.47 11.80
N LYS A 172 -7.38 -0.61 12.01
CA LYS A 172 -7.33 -1.79 11.15
C LYS A 172 -6.86 -2.99 11.96
N ILE A 173 -7.23 -4.18 11.50
CA ILE A 173 -6.77 -5.43 12.12
C ILE A 173 -5.26 -5.56 11.91
N GLN A 174 -4.51 -5.36 12.98
CA GLN A 174 -3.06 -5.47 13.03
C GLN A 174 -2.68 -6.37 14.21
N LYS A 175 -1.66 -7.22 14.01
CA LYS A 175 -1.30 -8.28 14.96
C LYS A 175 0.00 -8.02 15.71
N THR A 176 0.70 -6.92 15.41
CA THR A 176 2.01 -6.62 16.02
C THR A 176 2.22 -5.13 16.24
N LEU A 177 3.05 -4.81 17.24
CA LEU A 177 3.51 -3.46 17.56
C LEU A 177 4.81 -3.09 16.83
N THR A 178 5.05 -3.64 15.64
CA THR A 178 6.28 -3.41 14.86
C THR A 178 6.57 -1.92 14.63
N LEU A 179 5.55 -1.07 14.57
CA LEU A 179 5.72 0.38 14.40
C LEU A 179 6.47 1.05 15.57
N TYR A 180 6.23 0.59 16.81
CA TYR A 180 6.98 1.04 17.97
C TYR A 180 8.44 0.59 17.91
N THR A 181 8.69 -0.63 17.41
CA THR A 181 10.06 -1.13 17.20
C THR A 181 10.80 -0.29 16.17
N LEU A 182 10.16 0.02 15.04
CA LEU A 182 10.75 0.87 14.00
C LEU A 182 11.01 2.30 14.50
N ARG A 183 10.17 2.82 15.40
CA ARG A 183 10.39 4.09 16.10
C ARG A 183 11.63 4.07 16.94
N ASP A 184 11.74 3.11 17.84
CA ASP A 184 12.85 3.07 18.78
C ASP A 184 14.18 2.72 18.09
N LEU A 185 14.15 2.06 16.92
CA LEU A 185 15.32 1.85 16.06
C LEU A 185 15.72 3.08 15.24
N GLY A 186 14.95 4.17 15.26
CA GLY A 186 15.17 5.36 14.44
C GLY A 186 14.89 5.15 12.95
N VAL A 187 14.22 4.05 12.56
CA VAL A 187 13.83 3.75 11.17
C VAL A 187 12.53 4.47 10.80
N ARG A 188 11.65 4.69 11.78
CA ARG A 188 10.37 5.37 11.59
C ARG A 188 10.17 6.42 12.67
N GLU A 189 10.31 7.70 12.36
CA GLU A 189 9.96 8.73 13.34
C GLU A 189 8.47 8.64 13.71
N SER A 190 8.17 8.77 15.00
CA SER A 190 6.81 9.00 15.51
C SER A 190 6.52 10.49 15.48
N ASP A 191 5.26 10.84 15.25
CA ASP A 191 4.88 12.20 14.96
C ASP A 191 5.29 13.21 16.06
N THR A 192 5.70 14.41 15.63
CA THR A 192 5.95 15.60 16.46
C THR A 192 4.79 16.61 16.36
N LEU A 193 3.77 16.32 15.53
CA LEU A 193 2.56 17.10 15.37
C LEU A 193 1.58 16.87 16.55
N LYS A 194 1.87 17.55 17.68
CA LYS A 194 1.00 17.84 18.85
C LYS A 194 0.39 16.67 19.65
N GLY A 195 0.59 16.72 20.97
CA GLY A 195 0.16 15.72 21.97
C GLY A 195 -1.31 15.73 22.42
N LYS A 196 -2.28 15.75 21.51
CA LYS A 196 -3.69 15.42 21.83
C LYS A 196 -4.33 14.64 20.68
N PHE A 197 -4.18 13.32 20.71
CA PHE A 197 -4.85 12.42 19.77
C PHE A 197 -6.35 12.42 20.01
N LYS A 198 -7.11 12.30 18.92
CA LYS A 198 -8.57 12.12 19.00
C LYS A 198 -8.92 10.65 18.82
N PRO A 199 -9.89 10.11 19.58
CA PRO A 199 -10.37 8.77 19.32
C PRO A 199 -10.94 8.69 17.90
N ARG A 200 -10.63 7.60 17.19
CA ARG A 200 -11.15 7.31 15.85
C ARG A 200 -12.64 7.06 15.84
N PHE A 201 -13.11 6.39 16.88
CA PHE A 201 -14.50 6.01 17.05
C PHE A 201 -15.11 6.81 18.18
N ASN A 202 -16.28 7.40 17.92
CA ASN A 202 -17.02 8.21 18.89
C ASN A 202 -18.12 7.41 19.63
N SER A 203 -18.33 6.15 19.28
CA SER A 203 -19.30 5.26 19.92
C SER A 203 -18.90 3.80 19.78
N ALA A 204 -19.32 2.97 20.75
CA ALA A 204 -19.09 1.54 20.72
C ALA A 204 -19.76 0.88 19.49
N ALA A 205 -20.97 1.33 19.14
CA ALA A 205 -21.70 0.81 17.97
C ALA A 205 -20.91 1.02 16.66
N MET A 206 -20.31 2.20 16.47
CA MET A 206 -19.47 2.49 15.30
C MET A 206 -18.21 1.63 15.29
N ALA A 207 -17.50 1.55 16.41
CA ALA A 207 -16.29 0.75 16.52
C ALA A 207 -16.56 -0.74 16.27
N GLN A 208 -17.67 -1.28 16.79
CA GLN A 208 -18.07 -2.67 16.59
C GLN A 208 -18.47 -2.96 15.14
N ALA A 209 -19.21 -2.05 14.50
CA ALA A 209 -19.56 -2.20 13.08
C ALA A 209 -18.31 -2.23 12.19
N GLU A 210 -17.39 -1.27 12.36
CA GLU A 210 -16.17 -1.22 11.56
C GLU A 210 -15.22 -2.39 11.85
N TYR A 211 -15.13 -2.80 13.12
CA TYR A 211 -14.38 -4.00 13.50
C TYR A 211 -14.94 -5.26 12.83
N PHE A 212 -16.27 -5.43 12.82
CA PHE A 212 -16.93 -6.54 12.13
C PHE A 212 -16.52 -6.59 10.66
N PHE A 213 -16.66 -5.49 9.92
CA PHE A 213 -16.28 -5.46 8.50
C PHE A 213 -14.79 -5.72 8.29
N ALA A 214 -13.93 -5.11 9.11
CA ALA A 214 -12.48 -5.33 9.04
C ALA A 214 -12.09 -6.79 9.31
N GLN A 215 -12.79 -7.48 10.22
CA GLN A 215 -12.60 -8.90 10.50
C GLN A 215 -13.09 -9.77 9.33
N GLN A 216 -14.29 -9.51 8.80
CA GLN A 216 -14.83 -10.25 7.67
C GLN A 216 -13.98 -10.06 6.41
N MET A 217 -13.29 -8.92 6.26
CA MET A 217 -12.33 -8.72 5.17
C MET A 217 -11.10 -9.61 5.24
N GLN A 218 -10.75 -10.13 6.42
CA GLN A 218 -9.67 -11.13 6.58
C GLN A 218 -10.16 -12.57 6.44
N ARG A 219 -11.47 -12.78 6.30
CA ARG A 219 -12.07 -14.11 6.19
C ARG A 219 -11.72 -14.73 4.86
N ASP A 220 -11.22 -15.97 4.89
CA ASP A 220 -10.99 -16.74 3.69
C ASP A 220 -12.31 -17.39 3.24
N LEU A 221 -12.95 -16.76 2.26
CA LEU A 221 -14.23 -17.23 1.72
C LEU A 221 -14.12 -18.60 1.06
N SER A 222 -12.93 -19.07 0.66
CA SER A 222 -12.76 -20.34 -0.06
C SER A 222 -13.19 -21.59 0.71
N TYR A 223 -13.35 -21.47 2.03
CA TYR A 223 -13.80 -22.54 2.92
C TYR A 223 -15.27 -22.42 3.34
N GLU A 224 -15.96 -21.37 2.90
CA GLU A 224 -17.36 -21.16 3.25
C GLU A 224 -18.29 -21.83 2.25
N ASP A 225 -19.35 -22.45 2.77
CA ASP A 225 -20.48 -22.87 1.94
C ASP A 225 -21.40 -21.68 1.61
N ILE A 226 -22.30 -21.90 0.64
CA ILE A 226 -23.21 -20.84 0.17
C ILE A 226 -24.20 -20.42 1.26
N GLU A 227 -24.55 -21.30 2.19
CA GLU A 227 -25.48 -20.99 3.29
C GLU A 227 -24.84 -20.01 4.28
N ASN A 228 -23.60 -20.24 4.69
CA ASN A 228 -22.83 -19.32 5.53
C ASN A 228 -22.62 -17.97 4.86
N ILE A 229 -22.30 -17.95 3.56
CA ILE A 229 -22.16 -16.70 2.80
C ILE A 229 -23.50 -15.96 2.72
N SER A 230 -24.61 -16.67 2.48
CA SER A 230 -25.95 -16.09 2.49
C SER A 230 -26.29 -15.47 3.84
N ASN A 231 -26.03 -16.17 4.94
CA ASN A 231 -26.22 -15.66 6.30
C ASN A 231 -25.34 -14.44 6.60
N LEU A 232 -24.11 -14.43 6.09
CA LEU A 232 -23.22 -13.27 6.18
C LEU A 232 -23.80 -12.05 5.44
N VAL A 233 -24.30 -12.23 4.21
CA VAL A 233 -24.96 -11.16 3.46
C VAL A 233 -26.20 -10.64 4.21
N GLN A 234 -27.01 -11.51 4.81
CA GLN A 234 -28.14 -11.07 5.65
C GLN A 234 -27.68 -10.28 6.88
N THR A 235 -26.57 -10.67 7.50
CA THR A 235 -25.98 -9.93 8.62
C THR A 235 -25.51 -8.54 8.17
N ILE A 236 -24.82 -8.46 7.03
CA ILE A 236 -24.35 -7.20 6.44
C ILE A 236 -25.51 -6.22 6.18
N ARG A 237 -26.68 -6.72 5.77
CA ARG A 237 -27.89 -5.92 5.54
C ARG A 237 -28.44 -5.24 6.78
N THR A 238 -28.16 -5.76 7.97
CA THR A 238 -28.63 -5.15 9.22
C THR A 238 -27.92 -3.82 9.52
N TYR A 239 -26.72 -3.62 8.96
CA TYR A 239 -25.96 -2.37 9.10
C TYR A 239 -26.41 -1.33 8.07
N GLN A 240 -27.00 -0.25 8.55
CA GLN A 240 -27.52 0.88 7.78
C GLN A 240 -26.95 2.21 8.29
N ASN A 241 -26.93 3.24 7.45
CA ASN A 241 -26.45 4.60 7.80
C ASN A 241 -25.03 4.60 8.39
N LEU A 242 -24.12 3.88 7.75
CA LEU A 242 -22.71 3.79 8.16
C LEU A 242 -21.94 5.06 7.76
N PRO A 243 -20.91 5.47 8.53
CA PRO A 243 -19.92 6.45 8.07
C PRO A 243 -19.27 6.01 6.76
N HIS A 244 -18.74 6.95 5.97
CA HIS A 244 -18.20 6.64 4.65
C HIS A 244 -17.06 5.60 4.69
N SER A 245 -16.13 5.72 5.65
CA SER A 245 -15.05 4.75 5.85
C SER A 245 -15.55 3.32 6.07
N THR A 246 -16.57 3.16 6.91
CA THR A 246 -17.17 1.86 7.23
C THR A 246 -18.01 1.34 6.07
N GLN A 247 -18.69 2.24 5.36
CA GLN A 247 -19.47 1.92 4.15
C GLN A 247 -18.56 1.40 3.03
N ASN A 248 -17.37 1.98 2.84
CA ASN A 248 -16.38 1.49 1.87
C ASN A 248 -15.92 0.06 2.19
N LEU A 249 -15.68 -0.27 3.46
CA LEU A 249 -15.36 -1.64 3.87
C LEU A 249 -16.53 -2.61 3.62
N LYS A 250 -17.76 -2.20 3.92
CA LYS A 250 -18.97 -2.96 3.62
C LYS A 250 -19.09 -3.25 2.13
N ASP A 251 -18.91 -2.23 1.30
CA ASP A 251 -19.03 -2.35 -0.15
C ASP A 251 -17.94 -3.24 -0.75
N GLN A 252 -16.69 -3.10 -0.28
CA GLN A 252 -15.60 -3.98 -0.69
C GLN A 252 -15.85 -5.44 -0.30
N LEU A 253 -16.41 -5.69 0.90
CA LEU A 253 -16.80 -7.03 1.32
C LEU A 253 -17.89 -7.61 0.42
N LEU A 254 -18.91 -6.83 0.07
CA LEU A 254 -19.96 -7.27 -0.87
C LEU A 254 -19.40 -7.60 -2.25
N ILE A 255 -18.43 -6.81 -2.75
CA ILE A 255 -17.72 -7.11 -4.00
C ILE A 255 -16.97 -8.45 -3.90
N ASN A 256 -16.21 -8.67 -2.83
CA ASN A 256 -15.45 -9.90 -2.64
C ASN A 256 -16.37 -11.13 -2.53
N ILE A 257 -17.49 -10.99 -1.82
CA ILE A 257 -18.53 -12.04 -1.73
C ILE A 257 -19.13 -12.32 -3.11
N ALA A 258 -19.49 -11.27 -3.85
CA ALA A 258 -20.07 -11.42 -5.18
C ALA A 258 -19.11 -12.11 -6.15
N ASP A 259 -17.84 -11.70 -6.18
CA ASP A 259 -16.81 -12.33 -7.01
C ASP A 259 -16.62 -13.81 -6.66
N PHE A 260 -16.72 -14.15 -5.37
CA PHE A 260 -16.66 -15.53 -4.91
C PHE A 260 -17.87 -16.36 -5.35
N VAL A 261 -19.09 -15.83 -5.23
CA VAL A 261 -20.31 -16.62 -5.47
C VAL A 261 -20.87 -16.49 -6.89
N ILE A 262 -20.42 -15.56 -7.74
CA ILE A 262 -21.01 -15.32 -9.07
C ILE A 262 -21.04 -16.57 -9.98
N GLY A 263 -20.09 -17.50 -9.80
CA GLY A 263 -20.04 -18.78 -10.53
C GLY A 263 -20.73 -19.95 -9.83
N ARG A 264 -21.21 -19.76 -8.60
CA ARG A 264 -21.82 -20.79 -7.73
C ARG A 264 -23.30 -20.52 -7.44
N ASP A 265 -23.63 -19.26 -7.17
CA ASP A 265 -24.96 -18.72 -6.91
C ASP A 265 -25.04 -17.29 -7.46
N ALA A 266 -25.41 -17.18 -8.73
CA ALA A 266 -25.52 -15.89 -9.41
C ALA A 266 -26.61 -14.96 -8.80
N PRO A 267 -27.81 -15.47 -8.40
CA PRO A 267 -28.78 -14.65 -7.67
C PRO A 267 -28.22 -13.98 -6.41
N LEU A 268 -27.48 -14.72 -5.58
CA LEU A 268 -26.86 -14.16 -4.37
C LEU A 268 -25.81 -13.10 -4.71
N ALA A 269 -24.95 -13.36 -5.70
CA ALA A 269 -23.94 -12.40 -6.14
C ALA A 269 -24.57 -11.10 -6.66
N LEU A 270 -25.57 -11.20 -7.54
CA LEU A 270 -26.27 -10.03 -8.08
C LEU A 270 -27.03 -9.27 -7.00
N SER A 271 -27.57 -9.97 -6.00
CA SER A 271 -28.20 -9.32 -4.86
C SER A 271 -27.20 -8.52 -4.02
N ALA A 272 -26.03 -9.09 -3.73
CA ALA A 272 -24.96 -8.40 -3.01
C ALA A 272 -24.45 -7.17 -3.78
N LEU A 273 -24.26 -7.28 -5.10
CA LEU A 273 -23.80 -6.17 -5.95
C LEU A 273 -24.82 -5.03 -6.05
N ARG A 274 -26.13 -5.32 -6.04
CA ARG A 274 -27.17 -4.27 -6.12
C ARG A 274 -27.21 -3.37 -4.89
N GLU A 275 -26.83 -3.90 -3.73
CA GLU A 275 -26.77 -3.15 -2.47
C GLU A 275 -25.43 -2.43 -2.28
N CYS A 276 -24.43 -2.78 -3.08
CA CYS A 276 -23.11 -2.19 -3.03
C CYS A 276 -23.12 -0.79 -3.67
N LEU A 277 -22.57 0.20 -2.97
CA LEU A 277 -22.43 1.57 -3.49
C LEU A 277 -21.11 1.79 -4.25
N HIS A 278 -20.19 0.81 -4.23
CA HIS A 278 -18.94 0.90 -4.99
C HIS A 278 -19.20 1.02 -6.50
N PRO A 279 -18.44 1.84 -7.24
CA PRO A 279 -18.61 2.00 -8.69
C PRO A 279 -18.49 0.68 -9.48
N ASP A 280 -17.57 -0.19 -9.10
CA ASP A 280 -17.38 -1.50 -9.76
C ASP A 280 -18.62 -2.42 -9.70
N ALA A 281 -19.56 -2.17 -8.80
CA ALA A 281 -20.68 -3.08 -8.59
C ALA A 281 -21.59 -3.19 -9.81
N ARG A 282 -22.02 -2.04 -10.37
CA ARG A 282 -22.89 -2.03 -11.57
C ARG A 282 -22.13 -2.47 -12.81
N GLU A 283 -20.83 -2.19 -12.90
CA GLU A 283 -19.96 -2.73 -13.95
C GLU A 283 -19.97 -4.27 -13.93
N LYS A 284 -19.75 -4.88 -12.76
CA LYS A 284 -19.77 -6.35 -12.58
C LYS A 284 -21.14 -6.94 -12.95
N ILE A 285 -22.23 -6.30 -12.53
CA ILE A 285 -23.60 -6.69 -12.91
C ILE A 285 -23.74 -6.68 -14.44
N ALA A 286 -23.41 -5.57 -15.10
CA ALA A 286 -23.53 -5.44 -16.56
C ALA A 286 -22.72 -6.50 -17.31
N ARG A 287 -21.45 -6.72 -16.91
CA ARG A 287 -20.59 -7.75 -17.50
C ARG A 287 -21.17 -9.15 -17.33
N HIS A 288 -21.70 -9.47 -16.16
CA HIS A 288 -22.32 -10.77 -15.91
C HIS A 288 -23.57 -10.97 -16.74
N LEU A 289 -24.51 -10.01 -16.72
CA LEU A 289 -25.76 -10.07 -17.49
C LEU A 289 -25.49 -10.26 -18.99
N TYR A 290 -24.50 -9.54 -19.53
CA TYR A 290 -24.08 -9.73 -20.92
C TYR A 290 -23.53 -11.13 -21.18
N LYS A 291 -22.72 -11.67 -20.25
CA LYS A 291 -22.11 -13.01 -20.36
C LYS A 291 -23.16 -14.12 -20.37
N VAL A 292 -24.27 -13.97 -19.63
CA VAL A 292 -25.38 -14.95 -19.56
C VAL A 292 -26.49 -14.67 -20.57
N ASP A 293 -26.22 -13.85 -21.59
CA ASP A 293 -27.12 -13.47 -22.68
C ASP A 293 -28.39 -12.68 -22.27
N LEU A 294 -28.40 -12.10 -21.08
CA LEU A 294 -29.45 -11.17 -20.63
C LEU A 294 -29.15 -9.73 -21.08
N LYS A 295 -29.13 -9.55 -22.40
CA LYS A 295 -28.65 -8.29 -23.04
C LYS A 295 -29.52 -7.07 -22.74
N GLU A 296 -30.84 -7.21 -22.67
CA GLU A 296 -31.74 -6.09 -22.38
C GLU A 296 -31.56 -5.59 -20.94
N ASP A 297 -31.42 -6.48 -19.97
CA ASP A 297 -31.17 -6.08 -18.57
C ASP A 297 -29.76 -5.51 -18.41
N CYS A 298 -28.75 -6.05 -19.12
CA CYS A 298 -27.44 -5.43 -19.20
C CYS A 298 -27.54 -3.99 -19.73
N LYS A 299 -28.33 -3.75 -20.78
CA LYS A 299 -28.49 -2.42 -21.38
C LYS A 299 -29.12 -1.43 -20.40
N LYS A 300 -30.16 -1.84 -19.66
CA LYS A 300 -30.78 -1.01 -18.62
C LYS A 300 -29.76 -0.56 -17.57
N VAL A 301 -28.93 -1.48 -17.06
CA VAL A 301 -27.89 -1.13 -16.08
C VAL A 301 -26.90 -0.11 -16.63
N LEU A 302 -26.50 -0.23 -17.90
CA LEU A 302 -25.59 0.73 -18.53
C LEU A 302 -26.24 2.10 -18.75
N GLU A 303 -27.53 2.14 -19.10
CA GLU A 303 -28.31 3.38 -19.21
C GLU A 303 -28.51 4.04 -17.83
N GLU A 304 -28.72 3.26 -16.77
CA GLU A 304 -28.76 3.74 -15.38
C GLU A 304 -27.43 4.36 -14.94
N ILE A 305 -26.30 3.72 -15.28
CA ILE A 305 -24.96 4.31 -15.04
C ILE A 305 -24.82 5.63 -15.78
N SER A 306 -25.25 5.69 -17.04
CA SER A 306 -25.11 6.89 -17.87
C SER A 306 -25.94 8.06 -17.35
N LEU A 307 -27.09 7.79 -16.72
CA LEU A 307 -27.97 8.80 -16.11
C LEU A 307 -27.47 9.28 -14.74
N SER A 308 -26.91 8.38 -13.94
CA SER A 308 -26.44 8.67 -12.59
C SER A 308 -25.17 7.88 -12.28
N PRO A 309 -24.01 8.32 -12.79
CA PRO A 309 -22.74 7.67 -12.52
C PRO A 309 -22.27 7.96 -11.09
N ARG A 310 -21.65 6.96 -10.44
CA ARG A 310 -21.03 7.08 -9.12
C ARG A 310 -19.57 7.54 -9.20
N SER A 311 -18.95 7.37 -10.36
CA SER A 311 -17.60 7.85 -10.67
C SER A 311 -17.44 8.08 -12.17
N ASP A 312 -16.41 8.83 -12.55
CA ASP A 312 -16.05 9.04 -13.96
C ASP A 312 -15.62 7.73 -14.62
N GLU A 313 -14.94 6.85 -13.90
CA GLU A 313 -14.51 5.54 -14.37
C GLU A 313 -15.71 4.65 -14.72
N GLU A 314 -16.76 4.66 -13.89
CA GLU A 314 -18.00 3.92 -14.13
C GLU A 314 -18.74 4.45 -15.36
N LEU A 315 -18.81 5.78 -15.52
CA LEU A 315 -19.40 6.40 -16.71
C LEU A 315 -18.63 6.00 -17.98
N LEU A 316 -17.30 6.08 -17.93
CA LEU A 316 -16.41 5.68 -19.02
C LEU A 316 -16.61 4.21 -19.41
N PHE A 317 -16.75 3.33 -18.42
CA PHE A 317 -17.06 1.93 -18.66
C PHE A 317 -18.41 1.79 -19.39
N ALA A 318 -19.46 2.45 -18.91
CA ALA A 318 -20.80 2.32 -19.49
C ALA A 318 -20.85 2.80 -20.94
N GLU A 319 -20.28 3.98 -21.23
CA GLU A 319 -20.17 4.53 -22.58
C GLU A 319 -19.42 3.59 -23.53
N ASP A 320 -18.24 3.10 -23.10
CA ASP A 320 -17.42 2.19 -23.89
C ASP A 320 -18.15 0.86 -24.13
N PHE A 321 -18.74 0.27 -23.10
CA PHE A 321 -19.42 -1.01 -23.18
C PHE A 321 -20.67 -0.95 -24.05
N LEU A 322 -21.49 0.11 -23.91
CA LEU A 322 -22.63 0.38 -24.80
C LEU A 322 -22.20 0.49 -26.26
N SER A 323 -21.17 1.31 -26.52
CA SER A 323 -20.70 1.54 -27.89
C SER A 323 -20.21 0.26 -28.56
N ARG A 324 -19.48 -0.60 -27.83
CA ARG A 324 -18.92 -1.83 -28.38
C ARG A 324 -19.93 -2.95 -28.51
N LYS A 325 -20.78 -3.14 -27.50
CA LYS A 325 -21.66 -4.32 -27.42
C LYS A 325 -23.02 -4.11 -28.08
N PHE A 326 -23.49 -2.86 -28.17
CA PHE A 326 -24.82 -2.54 -28.70
C PHE A 326 -24.75 -1.65 -29.96
N HIS A 327 -23.72 -0.82 -30.12
CA HIS A 327 -23.59 0.07 -31.29
C HIS A 327 -22.50 -0.36 -32.30
N LYS A 328 -22.05 -1.63 -32.23
CA LYS A 328 -21.12 -2.27 -33.19
C LYS A 328 -19.76 -1.56 -33.37
N LYS A 329 -19.34 -0.73 -32.41
CA LYS A 329 -17.98 -0.17 -32.41
C LYS A 329 -16.96 -1.28 -32.14
N LYS A 330 -15.97 -1.44 -33.03
CA LYS A 330 -14.99 -2.54 -32.92
C LYS A 330 -13.89 -2.29 -31.88
N VAL A 331 -13.50 -1.03 -31.70
CA VAL A 331 -12.36 -0.62 -30.89
C VAL A 331 -12.86 0.16 -29.68
N GLY A 332 -12.29 -0.12 -28.50
CA GLY A 332 -12.62 0.59 -27.28
C GLY A 332 -12.13 2.04 -27.32
N TYR A 333 -12.80 2.92 -26.57
CA TYR A 333 -12.52 4.36 -26.57
C TYR A 333 -11.07 4.69 -26.21
N LEU A 334 -10.53 4.10 -25.15
CA LEU A 334 -9.13 4.26 -24.72
C LEU A 334 -8.14 3.82 -25.81
N THR A 335 -8.40 2.68 -26.45
CA THR A 335 -7.57 2.17 -27.56
C THR A 335 -7.62 3.09 -28.78
N GLU A 336 -8.78 3.68 -29.05
CA GLU A 336 -8.93 4.64 -30.14
C GLU A 336 -8.12 5.91 -29.88
N ILE A 337 -8.22 6.50 -28.68
CA ILE A 337 -7.38 7.64 -28.27
C ILE A 337 -5.90 7.31 -28.47
N LEU A 338 -5.45 6.17 -27.94
CA LEU A 338 -4.06 5.77 -28.05
C LEU A 338 -3.66 5.56 -29.52
N SER A 339 -4.50 4.93 -30.34
CA SER A 339 -4.17 4.69 -31.76
C SER A 339 -3.97 5.98 -32.56
N LYS A 340 -4.72 7.04 -32.22
CA LYS A 340 -4.65 8.37 -32.84
C LYS A 340 -3.62 9.29 -32.20
N ALA A 341 -3.06 8.91 -31.06
CA ALA A 341 -2.03 9.67 -30.36
C ALA A 341 -0.80 9.86 -31.25
N ARG A 342 -0.18 11.04 -31.15
CA ARG A 342 1.00 11.39 -31.94
C ARG A 342 2.16 10.46 -31.58
N LEU A 343 2.81 9.92 -32.61
CA LEU A 343 3.99 9.09 -32.46
C LEU A 343 5.26 9.95 -32.54
N VAL A 344 6.16 9.80 -31.58
CA VAL A 344 7.51 10.39 -31.61
C VAL A 344 8.58 9.32 -31.55
N LEU A 345 9.73 9.65 -32.12
CA LEU A 345 10.92 8.81 -32.05
C LEU A 345 11.83 9.34 -30.96
N ILE A 346 12.25 8.46 -30.05
CA ILE A 346 13.26 8.79 -29.03
C ILE A 346 14.38 7.75 -29.09
N SER A 347 15.57 8.14 -28.62
CA SER A 347 16.72 7.25 -28.57
C SER A 347 16.41 5.99 -27.76
N ASP A 348 16.78 4.84 -28.29
CA ASP A 348 16.81 3.54 -27.61
C ASP A 348 17.64 3.54 -26.31
N PHE A 349 18.51 4.52 -26.10
CA PHE A 349 19.16 4.79 -24.82
C PHE A 349 18.15 4.92 -23.66
N TYR A 350 16.94 5.39 -23.94
CA TYR A 350 15.87 5.58 -22.97
C TYR A 350 14.91 4.39 -22.86
N LEU A 351 15.25 3.19 -23.38
CA LEU A 351 14.36 2.02 -23.47
C LEU A 351 13.56 1.71 -22.19
N LYS A 352 14.16 1.92 -21.01
CA LYS A 352 13.53 1.67 -19.70
C LYS A 352 12.98 2.92 -19.00
N LYS A 353 13.08 4.08 -19.64
CA LYS A 353 12.71 5.41 -19.13
C LYS A 353 12.19 6.29 -20.27
N PRO A 354 11.13 5.88 -20.98
CA PRO A 354 10.61 6.61 -22.15
C PRO A 354 10.32 8.09 -21.85
N GLU A 355 9.85 8.39 -20.64
CA GLU A 355 9.50 9.73 -20.19
C GLU A 355 10.73 10.64 -20.15
N LEU A 356 11.89 10.12 -19.75
CA LEU A 356 13.15 10.87 -19.78
C LEU A 356 13.58 11.18 -21.22
N GLY A 357 13.38 10.25 -22.15
CA GLY A 357 13.68 10.51 -23.57
C GLY A 357 12.73 11.53 -24.18
N VAL A 358 11.45 11.54 -23.77
CA VAL A 358 10.48 12.57 -24.17
C VAL A 358 10.83 13.93 -23.57
N ILE A 359 11.25 14.00 -22.30
CA ILE A 359 11.80 15.22 -21.68
C ILE A 359 12.93 15.79 -22.55
N LYS A 360 13.92 14.95 -22.90
CA LYS A 360 15.09 15.37 -23.69
C LYS A 360 14.70 15.82 -25.11
N LEU A 361 13.68 15.20 -25.71
CA LEU A 361 13.12 15.62 -26.99
C LEU A 361 12.51 17.03 -26.91
N TYR A 362 11.77 17.33 -25.85
CA TYR A 362 11.11 18.61 -25.66
C TYR A 362 12.06 19.73 -25.20
N GLU A 363 13.06 19.41 -24.38
CA GLU A 363 14.12 20.36 -24.02
C GLU A 363 14.86 20.87 -25.26
N LYS A 364 15.14 20.00 -26.25
CA LYS A 364 15.71 20.40 -27.55
C LYS A 364 14.82 21.36 -28.35
N GLN A 365 13.51 21.40 -28.06
CA GLN A 365 12.53 22.29 -28.70
C GLN A 365 12.27 23.56 -27.88
N GLY A 366 13.06 23.79 -26.84
CA GLY A 366 13.00 24.98 -25.98
C GLY A 366 11.96 24.91 -24.87
N TYR A 367 11.40 23.73 -24.58
CA TYR A 367 10.52 23.55 -23.43
C TYR A 367 11.34 23.36 -22.15
N ARG A 368 10.80 23.80 -21.01
CA ARG A 368 11.17 23.27 -19.71
C ARG A 368 10.27 22.08 -19.42
N ALA A 369 10.85 20.91 -19.17
CA ALA A 369 10.12 19.67 -19.02
C ALA A 369 10.40 19.06 -17.64
N TYR A 370 9.33 18.67 -16.95
CA TYR A 370 9.37 18.12 -15.60
C TYR A 370 8.71 16.75 -15.60
N PHE A 371 9.32 15.78 -14.92
CA PHE A 371 8.66 14.54 -14.56
C PHE A 371 7.83 14.78 -13.30
N THR A 372 6.51 14.95 -13.45
CA THR A 372 5.63 15.34 -12.35
C THR A 372 4.72 14.22 -11.88
N GLU A 373 4.19 13.40 -12.80
CA GLU A 373 3.16 12.38 -12.52
C GLU A 373 2.12 12.92 -11.53
N ASN A 374 1.86 12.19 -10.44
CA ASN A 374 0.94 12.58 -9.38
C ASN A 374 1.56 13.60 -8.39
N ASN A 375 2.88 13.78 -8.41
CA ASN A 375 3.61 14.51 -7.36
C ASN A 375 3.22 15.99 -7.34
N ILE A 376 3.21 16.68 -8.49
CA ILE A 376 2.92 18.13 -8.51
C ILE A 376 1.56 18.45 -7.89
N TRP A 377 0.57 17.58 -8.11
CA TRP A 377 -0.79 17.72 -7.59
C TRP A 377 -0.87 17.43 -6.11
N ASN A 378 -0.24 16.34 -5.66
CA ASN A 378 -0.20 15.97 -4.24
C ASN A 378 0.65 16.93 -3.41
N ASP A 379 1.77 17.41 -3.94
CA ASP A 379 2.63 18.43 -3.34
C ASP A 379 1.82 19.74 -3.18
N LEU A 380 1.13 20.20 -4.23
CA LEU A 380 0.34 21.42 -4.18
C LEU A 380 -0.82 21.29 -3.20
N PHE A 381 -1.55 20.17 -3.23
CA PHE A 381 -2.65 19.89 -2.31
C PHE A 381 -2.16 19.88 -0.86
N GLY A 382 -1.13 19.10 -0.55
CA GLY A 382 -0.60 18.98 0.81
C GLY A 382 -0.01 20.28 1.35
N VAL A 383 0.63 21.09 0.50
CA VAL A 383 1.21 22.39 0.90
C VAL A 383 0.14 23.47 1.08
N LEU A 384 -0.85 23.55 0.18
CA LEU A 384 -1.89 24.57 0.29
C LEU A 384 -2.80 24.32 1.49
N PHE A 385 -3.20 23.07 1.70
CA PHE A 385 -4.16 22.68 2.73
C PHE A 385 -3.51 22.11 4.00
N TRP A 386 -2.21 22.35 4.22
CA TRP A 386 -1.46 21.78 5.35
C TRP A 386 -2.16 22.01 6.70
N ASP A 387 -2.75 23.19 6.89
CA ASP A 387 -3.37 23.55 8.16
C ASP A 387 -4.69 22.79 8.36
N GLU A 388 -5.51 22.68 7.31
CA GLU A 388 -6.75 21.90 7.29
C GLU A 388 -6.47 20.42 7.54
N LEU A 389 -5.42 19.90 6.91
CA LEU A 389 -4.98 18.50 6.99
C LEU A 389 -4.39 18.12 8.34
N PHE A 390 -3.54 18.97 8.94
CA PHE A 390 -2.69 18.55 10.06
C PHE A 390 -2.76 19.43 11.30
N GLN A 391 -3.36 20.62 11.22
CA GLN A 391 -3.39 21.58 12.34
C GLN A 391 -4.78 21.96 12.83
N SER A 392 -5.80 21.73 12.01
CA SER A 392 -7.17 22.08 12.32
C SER A 392 -7.71 21.25 13.49
N ASN A 393 -8.72 21.76 14.18
CA ASN A 393 -9.38 20.99 15.22
C ASN A 393 -10.18 19.81 14.64
N GLN A 394 -10.44 19.77 13.33
CA GLN A 394 -11.15 18.65 12.69
C GLN A 394 -10.18 17.66 12.03
N ALA A 395 -8.90 18.04 11.82
CA ALA A 395 -7.83 17.14 11.41
C ALA A 395 -7.69 16.00 12.41
N ALA A 396 -8.01 14.80 11.95
CA ALA A 396 -8.11 13.63 12.78
C ALA A 396 -6.88 12.73 12.57
N ILE A 397 -5.88 12.92 13.44
CA ILE A 397 -4.78 11.98 13.64
C ILE A 397 -5.08 11.20 14.94
N HIS A 398 -5.14 9.87 14.84
CA HIS A 398 -5.65 9.04 15.92
C HIS A 398 -4.58 8.33 16.73
N ASN A 399 -3.36 8.21 16.21
CA ASN A 399 -2.23 7.64 16.92
C ASN A 399 -0.90 8.23 16.40
N PRO A 400 0.22 8.09 17.14
CA PRO A 400 1.54 8.62 16.75
C PRO A 400 2.13 8.14 15.41
N PHE A 401 1.51 7.15 14.77
CA PHE A 401 1.99 6.55 13.53
C PHE A 401 1.10 6.84 12.33
N ASP A 402 -0.07 7.46 12.53
CA ASP A 402 -0.94 7.94 11.46
C ASP A 402 -0.23 9.06 10.72
N ARG A 403 -0.27 9.01 9.38
CA ARG A 403 0.38 10.01 8.51
C ARG A 403 -0.60 10.72 7.59
N THR A 404 -1.78 10.16 7.46
CA THR A 404 -2.85 10.66 6.60
C THR A 404 -4.05 10.95 7.49
N PRO A 405 -4.62 12.16 7.43
CA PRO A 405 -5.82 12.50 8.17
C PRO A 405 -6.97 11.56 7.81
N SER A 406 -7.76 11.15 8.81
CA SER A 406 -8.84 10.18 8.58
C SER A 406 -10.01 10.74 7.77
N ASP A 407 -10.18 12.07 7.74
CA ASP A 407 -11.23 12.77 7.00
C ASP A 407 -10.96 12.87 5.50
N LEU A 408 -9.77 12.45 5.02
CA LEU A 408 -9.47 12.34 3.58
C LEU A 408 -10.14 11.14 2.90
N VAL A 409 -10.83 10.29 3.66
CA VAL A 409 -11.61 9.17 3.13
C VAL A 409 -13.02 9.68 2.84
N GLY A 410 -13.37 9.86 1.57
CA GLY A 410 -14.68 10.38 1.16
C GLY A 410 -14.78 11.91 1.06
N PRO A 411 -16.00 12.46 1.14
CA PRO A 411 -16.25 13.91 1.06
C PRO A 411 -15.96 14.70 2.34
N GLU A 412 -15.71 14.02 3.46
CA GLU A 412 -15.64 14.61 4.80
C GLU A 412 -14.60 15.73 4.90
N PHE A 413 -13.42 15.59 4.28
CA PHE A 413 -12.40 16.63 4.30
C PHE A 413 -12.93 17.95 3.72
N TYR A 414 -13.57 17.90 2.55
CA TYR A 414 -14.17 19.10 1.96
C TYR A 414 -15.33 19.61 2.80
N GLU A 415 -16.22 18.75 3.27
CA GLU A 415 -17.41 19.15 4.05
C GLU A 415 -17.02 19.81 5.38
N ASN A 416 -16.01 19.28 6.08
CA ASN A 416 -15.52 19.83 7.34
C ASN A 416 -14.79 21.16 7.14
N HIS A 417 -13.99 21.30 6.08
CA HIS A 417 -13.12 22.45 5.86
C HIS A 417 -13.57 23.38 4.72
N GLN A 418 -14.82 23.27 4.27
CA GLN A 418 -15.32 23.89 3.03
C GLN A 418 -14.96 25.38 2.92
N ASN A 419 -15.24 26.16 3.97
CA ASN A 419 -15.00 27.59 3.97
C ASN A 419 -13.51 27.93 3.80
N ASN A 420 -12.63 27.22 4.51
CA ASN A 420 -11.19 27.46 4.45
C ASN A 420 -10.61 27.01 3.12
N ILE A 421 -11.04 25.84 2.62
CA ILE A 421 -10.64 25.33 1.30
C ILE A 421 -10.98 26.34 0.21
N GLU A 422 -12.21 26.87 0.19
CA GLU A 422 -12.60 27.85 -0.83
C GLU A 422 -11.85 29.18 -0.69
N ILE A 423 -11.50 29.61 0.52
CA ILE A 423 -10.63 30.78 0.75
C ILE A 423 -9.24 30.54 0.15
N ILE A 424 -8.65 29.37 0.39
CA ILE A 424 -7.32 29.00 -0.13
C ILE A 424 -7.36 28.89 -1.65
N LEU A 425 -8.38 28.25 -2.22
CA LEU A 425 -8.58 28.17 -3.67
C LEU A 425 -8.75 29.55 -4.32
N ASN A 426 -9.35 30.50 -3.62
CA ASN A 426 -9.48 31.87 -4.12
C ASN A 426 -8.14 32.63 -4.19
N LEU A 427 -7.07 32.14 -3.53
CA LEU A 427 -5.71 32.71 -3.66
C LEU A 427 -5.16 32.63 -5.08
N PHE A 428 -5.66 31.73 -5.94
CA PHE A 428 -5.27 31.67 -7.35
C PHE A 428 -5.61 32.94 -8.14
N LYS A 429 -6.45 33.83 -7.59
CA LYS A 429 -6.70 35.17 -8.16
C LYS A 429 -5.63 36.20 -7.79
N ASN A 430 -4.71 35.87 -6.88
CA ASN A 430 -3.65 36.75 -6.40
C ASN A 430 -2.33 35.97 -6.27
N GLU A 431 -1.55 35.98 -7.34
CA GLU A 431 -0.27 35.27 -7.44
C GLU A 431 0.67 35.55 -6.25
N LYS A 432 0.83 36.81 -5.85
CA LYS A 432 1.73 37.18 -4.74
C LYS A 432 1.29 36.55 -3.42
N ALA A 433 -0.02 36.54 -3.14
CA ALA A 433 -0.56 35.92 -1.93
C ALA A 433 -0.41 34.39 -1.96
N LEU A 434 -0.65 33.77 -3.11
CA LEU A 434 -0.48 32.32 -3.30
C LEU A 434 0.98 31.88 -3.10
N ILE A 435 1.93 32.55 -3.75
CA ILE A 435 3.36 32.27 -3.60
C ILE A 435 3.79 32.45 -2.14
N LYS A 436 3.31 33.51 -1.46
CA LYS A 436 3.60 33.73 -0.04
C LYS A 436 3.11 32.57 0.83
N LYS A 437 1.90 32.03 0.58
CA LYS A 437 1.37 30.85 1.31
C LYS A 437 2.25 29.62 1.08
N ILE A 438 2.62 29.32 -0.16
CA ILE A 438 3.52 28.19 -0.50
C ILE A 438 4.86 28.33 0.23
N LEU A 439 5.52 29.49 0.12
CA LEU A 439 6.81 29.74 0.77
C LEU A 439 6.72 29.61 2.30
N PHE A 440 5.67 30.16 2.91
CA PHE A 440 5.49 30.10 4.36
C PHE A 440 5.25 28.66 4.84
N THR A 441 4.32 27.93 4.22
CA THR A 441 4.03 26.54 4.61
C THR A 441 5.29 25.67 4.45
N THR A 442 5.96 25.76 3.29
CA THR A 442 7.14 24.93 3.03
C THR A 442 8.28 25.26 3.99
N ALA A 443 8.56 26.54 4.28
CA ALA A 443 9.59 26.92 5.26
C ALA A 443 9.26 26.49 6.69
N ALA A 444 7.98 26.60 7.11
CA ALA A 444 7.57 26.29 8.47
C ALA A 444 7.49 24.78 8.77
N HIS A 445 7.33 23.95 7.72
CA HIS A 445 6.99 22.53 7.88
C HIS A 445 7.90 21.57 7.11
N TYR A 446 8.95 22.08 6.45
CA TYR A 446 9.91 21.25 5.73
C TYR A 446 10.42 20.08 6.59
N GLY A 447 10.41 18.89 6.01
CA GLY A 447 10.87 17.66 6.68
C GLY A 447 9.85 17.02 7.62
N LYS A 448 8.73 17.67 7.95
CA LYS A 448 7.69 17.05 8.79
C LYS A 448 7.04 15.87 8.08
N LEU A 449 6.92 14.75 8.78
CA LEU A 449 6.29 13.56 8.22
C LEU A 449 4.83 13.80 7.85
N ASN A 450 4.43 13.27 6.70
CA ASN A 450 3.05 13.24 6.24
C ASN A 450 2.85 12.07 5.25
N GLY A 451 1.59 11.75 4.95
CA GLY A 451 1.20 10.64 4.07
C GLY A 451 0.68 11.06 2.70
N ILE A 452 0.80 12.34 2.35
CA ILE A 452 0.22 12.94 1.13
C ILE A 452 1.29 13.16 0.07
N PHE A 453 2.45 13.67 0.49
CA PHE A 453 3.55 14.01 -0.42
C PHE A 453 4.91 13.85 0.25
N GLN A 454 5.97 13.83 -0.58
CA GLN A 454 7.34 13.73 -0.10
C GLN A 454 8.04 15.10 -0.17
N TRP A 455 8.67 15.52 0.93
CA TRP A 455 9.57 16.66 0.91
C TRP A 455 10.78 16.38 0.02
N ARG A 456 10.94 17.20 -1.01
CA ARG A 456 12.10 17.20 -1.92
C ARG A 456 12.74 18.57 -1.92
N THR A 457 14.03 18.64 -2.26
CA THR A 457 14.79 19.90 -2.27
C THR A 457 14.28 20.89 -3.31
N ASP A 458 13.69 20.39 -4.40
CA ASP A 458 13.13 21.16 -5.50
C ASP A 458 11.64 21.50 -5.34
N LEU A 459 10.94 20.89 -4.38
CA LEU A 459 9.47 20.98 -4.21
C LEU A 459 8.95 22.42 -4.23
N THR A 460 9.53 23.31 -3.42
CA THR A 460 9.06 24.70 -3.33
C THR A 460 9.23 25.43 -4.67
N GLN A 461 10.36 25.22 -5.35
CA GLN A 461 10.64 25.85 -6.63
C GLN A 461 9.69 25.32 -7.71
N SER A 462 9.49 24.01 -7.78
CA SER A 462 8.54 23.38 -8.73
C SER A 462 7.11 23.88 -8.54
N LEU A 463 6.64 24.03 -7.29
CA LEU A 463 5.30 24.57 -7.01
C LEU A 463 5.18 26.03 -7.44
N VAL A 464 6.20 26.86 -7.15
CA VAL A 464 6.20 28.28 -7.54
C VAL A 464 6.22 28.42 -9.06
N ASP A 465 7.02 27.62 -9.76
CA ASP A 465 7.08 27.62 -11.22
C ASP A 465 5.77 27.13 -11.84
N PHE A 466 5.11 26.14 -11.23
CA PHE A 466 3.78 25.70 -11.66
C PHE A 466 2.76 26.83 -11.53
N VAL A 467 2.56 27.39 -10.33
CA VAL A 467 1.47 28.37 -10.10
C VAL A 467 1.67 29.72 -10.80
N LYS A 468 2.90 30.09 -11.18
CA LYS A 468 3.15 31.29 -12.00
C LYS A 468 2.64 31.15 -13.43
N ASN A 469 2.50 29.91 -13.90
CA ASN A 469 2.14 29.61 -15.29
C ASN A 469 0.68 29.12 -15.41
N THR A 470 -0.16 29.38 -14.40
CA THR A 470 -1.59 29.02 -14.36
C THR A 470 -2.53 30.19 -14.74
N THR A 471 -2.07 31.12 -15.57
CA THR A 471 -2.89 32.29 -15.96
C THR A 471 -3.96 31.92 -16.99
N GLN A 472 -3.64 31.01 -17.91
CA GLN A 472 -4.56 30.55 -18.97
C GLN A 472 -5.40 29.32 -18.55
N ALA A 473 -4.95 28.58 -17.54
CA ALA A 473 -5.56 27.36 -17.02
C ALA A 473 -5.42 27.33 -15.50
N SER A 474 -6.44 26.89 -14.75
CA SER A 474 -6.44 26.99 -13.28
C SER A 474 -6.55 25.63 -12.60
N PRO A 475 -5.65 25.30 -11.65
CA PRO A 475 -5.71 24.04 -10.90
C PRO A 475 -6.86 24.01 -9.89
N VAL A 476 -7.60 25.10 -9.70
CA VAL A 476 -8.68 25.22 -8.70
C VAL A 476 -9.74 24.14 -8.85
N HIS A 477 -10.13 23.80 -10.09
CA HIS A 477 -11.12 22.76 -10.33
C HIS A 477 -10.60 21.38 -9.91
N VAL A 478 -9.34 21.07 -10.23
CA VAL A 478 -8.66 19.81 -9.86
C VAL A 478 -8.52 19.70 -8.35
N LEU A 479 -7.99 20.73 -7.68
CA LEU A 479 -7.78 20.74 -6.23
C LEU A 479 -9.10 20.62 -5.46
N ARG A 480 -10.18 21.20 -5.97
CA ARG A 480 -11.52 21.01 -5.38
C ARG A 480 -12.02 19.57 -5.54
N ALA A 481 -11.80 18.95 -6.70
CA ALA A 481 -12.13 17.54 -6.90
C ALA A 481 -11.32 16.63 -5.96
N MET A 482 -10.02 16.91 -5.79
CA MET A 482 -9.16 16.24 -4.80
C MET A 482 -9.68 16.43 -3.37
N ALA A 483 -10.09 17.63 -2.99
CA ALA A 483 -10.62 17.88 -1.64
C ALA A 483 -11.93 17.13 -1.38
N LYS A 484 -12.81 17.03 -2.39
CA LYS A 484 -14.10 16.34 -2.29
C LYS A 484 -14.01 14.82 -2.29
N ASN A 485 -12.96 14.25 -2.88
CA ASN A 485 -12.71 12.82 -2.85
C ASN A 485 -11.24 12.57 -3.22
N TYR A 486 -10.38 12.58 -2.20
CA TYR A 486 -8.95 12.44 -2.40
C TYR A 486 -8.58 11.05 -2.93
N GLU A 487 -9.19 9.99 -2.39
CA GLU A 487 -8.97 8.60 -2.79
C GLU A 487 -9.12 8.40 -4.31
N SER A 488 -10.17 8.94 -4.92
CA SER A 488 -10.40 8.81 -6.37
C SER A 488 -9.65 9.85 -7.21
N ASN A 489 -9.11 10.92 -6.63
CA ASN A 489 -8.56 12.07 -7.38
C ASN A 489 -7.08 12.38 -7.16
N HIS A 490 -6.38 11.65 -6.28
CA HIS A 490 -4.95 11.89 -6.00
C HIS A 490 -3.99 11.22 -7.00
N SER A 491 -4.48 10.35 -7.89
CA SER A 491 -3.67 9.56 -8.81
C SER A 491 -4.22 9.50 -10.24
N GLY A 492 -3.35 9.12 -11.18
CA GLY A 492 -3.67 9.01 -12.61
C GLY A 492 -3.34 10.26 -13.41
N PHE A 493 -2.60 11.21 -12.86
CA PHE A 493 -2.18 12.40 -13.58
C PHE A 493 -1.10 12.09 -14.62
N PRO A 494 -0.99 12.88 -15.71
CA PRO A 494 0.00 12.67 -16.76
C PRO A 494 1.44 12.69 -16.25
N ASP A 495 2.30 11.88 -16.86
CA ASP A 495 3.71 11.71 -16.48
C ASP A 495 4.49 13.03 -16.46
N LEU A 496 4.29 13.86 -17.49
CA LEU A 496 5.09 15.05 -17.71
C LEU A 496 4.28 16.34 -17.64
N MET A 497 4.93 17.37 -17.13
CA MET A 497 4.52 18.77 -17.25
C MET A 497 5.56 19.50 -18.10
N LEU A 498 5.12 20.12 -19.18
CA LEU A 498 5.93 20.93 -20.07
C LEU A 498 5.54 22.40 -19.94
N GLU A 499 6.53 23.28 -19.88
CA GLU A 499 6.33 24.73 -19.87
C GLU A 499 7.07 25.34 -21.06
N LYS A 500 6.37 26.22 -21.78
CA LYS A 500 6.94 27.06 -22.82
C LYS A 500 6.20 28.38 -22.87
N GLU A 501 6.94 29.48 -22.80
CA GLU A 501 6.40 30.84 -22.88
C GLU A 501 5.30 31.12 -21.82
N GLY A 502 5.41 30.50 -20.65
CA GLY A 502 4.46 30.63 -19.55
C GLY A 502 3.17 29.80 -19.71
N ILE A 503 3.14 28.89 -20.68
CA ILE A 503 1.99 27.99 -20.94
C ILE A 503 2.35 26.57 -20.53
N ILE A 504 1.49 25.96 -19.71
CA ILE A 504 1.64 24.59 -19.23
C ILE A 504 0.90 23.61 -20.13
N HIS A 505 1.59 22.53 -20.50
CA HIS A 505 1.06 21.40 -21.25
C HIS A 505 1.37 20.11 -20.49
N PHE A 506 0.41 19.23 -20.33
CA PHE A 506 0.62 17.91 -19.74
C PHE A 506 0.72 16.82 -20.80
N VAL A 507 1.63 15.87 -20.60
CA VAL A 507 1.87 14.77 -21.54
C VAL A 507 1.85 13.44 -20.81
N GLU A 508 0.98 12.54 -21.26
CA GLU A 508 0.97 11.12 -20.88
C GLU A 508 1.75 10.33 -21.92
N VAL A 509 2.81 9.64 -21.50
CA VAL A 509 3.73 8.91 -22.36
C VAL A 509 3.34 7.43 -22.42
N LYS A 510 3.29 6.86 -23.62
CA LYS A 510 2.98 5.44 -23.84
C LYS A 510 4.02 4.80 -24.76
N ALA A 511 4.78 3.85 -24.22
CA ALA A 511 5.68 3.03 -25.01
C ALA A 511 4.93 1.89 -25.71
N GLU A 512 5.64 1.16 -26.56
CA GLU A 512 5.08 -0.01 -27.25
C GLU A 512 4.67 -1.10 -26.23
N GLY A 513 3.41 -1.52 -26.29
CA GLY A 513 2.82 -2.47 -25.35
C GLY A 513 2.03 -1.83 -24.21
N ASP A 514 2.18 -0.52 -23.98
CA ASP A 514 1.43 0.18 -22.94
C ASP A 514 -0.02 0.48 -23.37
N SER A 515 -0.93 0.46 -22.41
CA SER A 515 -2.32 0.87 -22.58
C SER A 515 -2.66 2.09 -21.72
N LEU A 516 -3.53 2.95 -22.22
CA LEU A 516 -4.14 4.02 -21.43
C LEU A 516 -5.17 3.42 -20.45
N ARG A 517 -5.12 3.83 -19.19
CA ARG A 517 -6.05 3.36 -18.13
C ARG A 517 -7.24 4.31 -17.98
N SER A 518 -8.34 3.82 -17.37
CA SER A 518 -9.56 4.61 -17.14
C SER A 518 -9.32 5.80 -16.22
N ASN A 519 -8.67 5.59 -15.08
CA ASN A 519 -8.32 6.67 -14.15
C ASN A 519 -7.45 7.77 -14.79
N GLN A 520 -6.53 7.39 -15.68
CA GLN A 520 -5.72 8.35 -16.46
C GLN A 520 -6.60 9.20 -17.38
N LEU A 521 -7.56 8.58 -18.06
CA LEU A 521 -8.49 9.31 -18.90
C LEU A 521 -9.40 10.25 -18.09
N SER A 522 -9.87 9.84 -16.91
CA SER A 522 -10.61 10.71 -15.99
C SER A 522 -9.79 11.95 -15.64
N LYS A 523 -8.50 11.80 -15.30
CA LYS A 523 -7.63 12.96 -15.00
C LYS A 523 -7.31 13.82 -16.22
N ILE A 524 -7.13 13.21 -17.39
CA ILE A 524 -6.99 13.98 -18.64
C ILE A 524 -8.23 14.84 -18.90
N ARG A 525 -9.44 14.32 -18.69
CA ARG A 525 -10.70 15.08 -18.82
C ARG A 525 -10.77 16.22 -17.79
N LEU A 526 -10.50 15.91 -16.52
CA LEU A 526 -10.49 16.89 -15.43
C LEU A 526 -9.50 18.05 -15.68
N LEU A 527 -8.32 17.74 -16.21
CA LEU A 527 -7.32 18.75 -16.57
C LEU A 527 -7.76 19.62 -17.76
N LYS A 528 -8.39 19.03 -18.77
CA LYS A 528 -8.94 19.77 -19.91
C LYS A 528 -10.08 20.70 -19.50
N GLU A 529 -10.95 20.25 -18.60
CA GLU A 529 -12.02 21.08 -18.01
C GLU A 529 -11.45 22.23 -17.16
N ALA A 530 -10.31 22.01 -16.52
CA ALA A 530 -9.53 23.04 -15.83
C ALA A 530 -8.77 24.00 -16.77
N GLY A 531 -8.86 23.78 -18.09
CA GLY A 531 -8.27 24.62 -19.14
C GLY A 531 -6.85 24.24 -19.55
N PHE A 532 -6.28 23.16 -19.00
CA PHE A 532 -4.93 22.73 -19.38
C PHE A 532 -4.92 22.00 -20.72
N GLU A 533 -3.88 22.23 -21.51
CA GLU A 533 -3.59 21.39 -22.67
C GLU A 533 -3.03 20.04 -22.20
N VAL A 534 -3.62 18.96 -22.72
CA VAL A 534 -3.21 17.59 -22.38
C VAL A 534 -3.17 16.72 -23.61
N GLU A 535 -2.01 16.11 -23.88
CA GLU A 535 -1.82 15.13 -24.96
C GLU A 535 -1.42 13.75 -24.43
N VAL A 536 -1.83 12.72 -25.18
CA VAL A 536 -1.27 11.38 -25.06
C VAL A 536 -0.26 11.23 -26.19
N LEU A 537 0.94 10.76 -25.87
CA LEU A 537 2.06 10.67 -26.78
C LEU A 537 2.57 9.23 -26.83
N ARG A 538 2.68 8.71 -28.05
CA ARG A 538 3.24 7.38 -28.29
C ARG A 538 4.72 7.50 -28.59
N VAL A 539 5.48 6.57 -28.06
CA VAL A 539 6.92 6.50 -28.25
C VAL A 539 7.28 5.28 -29.08
N LYS A 540 8.21 5.47 -30.02
CA LYS A 540 8.94 4.38 -30.66
C LYS A 540 10.44 4.62 -30.54
N TRP A 541 11.16 3.55 -30.27
CA TRP A 541 12.61 3.58 -30.13
C TRP A 541 13.28 3.73 -31.49
N GLN A 542 14.32 4.55 -31.53
CA GLN A 542 15.20 4.71 -32.67
C GLN A 542 16.65 4.67 -32.18
N ALA A 543 17.49 3.89 -32.86
CA ALA A 543 18.92 3.94 -32.63
C ALA A 543 19.45 5.33 -33.00
N ASP A 544 20.12 6.00 -32.06
CA ASP A 544 20.81 7.27 -32.31
C ASP A 544 22.31 6.98 -32.49
N PRO A 545 22.84 6.98 -33.73
CA PRO A 545 24.25 6.68 -33.96
C PRO A 545 25.20 7.73 -33.36
N ASN A 546 24.71 8.94 -33.08
CA ASN A 546 25.51 10.00 -32.46
C ASN A 546 25.52 9.89 -30.92
N GLN A 547 24.60 9.12 -30.33
CA GLN A 547 24.55 8.91 -28.89
C GLN A 547 25.83 8.21 -28.45
N THR A 548 26.58 8.92 -27.61
CA THR A 548 27.73 8.35 -26.93
C THR A 548 27.27 7.77 -25.60
N TYR A 549 27.73 6.57 -25.27
CA TYR A 549 27.48 5.93 -23.99
C TYR A 549 28.77 5.31 -23.45
N VAL A 550 28.81 5.07 -22.14
CA VAL A 550 29.93 4.39 -21.50
C VAL A 550 29.39 3.10 -20.90
N VAL A 551 30.00 1.98 -21.27
CA VAL A 551 29.76 0.69 -20.60
C VAL A 551 30.76 0.61 -19.46
N VAL A 552 30.25 0.58 -18.23
CA VAL A 552 31.07 0.51 -17.01
C VAL A 552 30.93 -0.88 -16.42
N ASP A 553 32.06 -1.49 -16.13
CA ASP A 553 32.18 -2.72 -15.37
C ASP A 553 32.95 -2.46 -14.07
N VAL A 554 32.51 -3.09 -12.99
CA VAL A 554 33.09 -2.88 -11.66
C VAL A 554 33.25 -4.18 -10.91
N GLU A 555 34.44 -4.36 -10.35
CA GLU A 555 34.66 -5.38 -9.33
C GLU A 555 34.59 -4.76 -7.95
N THR A 556 34.10 -5.52 -6.98
CA THR A 556 33.82 -5.00 -5.64
C THR A 556 34.21 -5.98 -4.56
N THR A 557 34.38 -5.46 -3.34
CA THR A 557 34.56 -6.27 -2.12
C THR A 557 33.31 -7.06 -1.70
N GLY A 558 32.23 -7.09 -2.52
CA GLY A 558 30.98 -7.83 -2.30
C GLY A 558 29.74 -7.15 -2.92
N GLY A 559 28.59 -7.83 -2.95
CA GLY A 559 27.42 -7.43 -3.76
C GLY A 559 26.44 -6.41 -3.14
N SER A 560 26.61 -5.97 -1.90
CA SER A 560 25.68 -5.03 -1.25
C SER A 560 26.13 -3.57 -1.39
N ALA A 561 25.38 -2.80 -2.18
CA ALA A 561 25.55 -1.35 -2.33
C ALA A 561 25.49 -0.64 -0.96
N GLY A 562 26.38 0.32 -0.74
CA GLY A 562 26.50 1.09 0.52
C GLY A 562 27.39 0.44 1.60
N PHE A 563 27.60 -0.88 1.54
CA PHE A 563 28.51 -1.60 2.46
C PHE A 563 29.82 -1.96 1.78
N HIS A 564 29.79 -2.41 0.53
CA HIS A 564 30.99 -2.82 -0.20
C HIS A 564 31.57 -1.68 -1.04
N ARG A 565 32.85 -1.83 -1.35
CA ARG A 565 33.71 -0.84 -2.02
C ARG A 565 34.27 -1.43 -3.31
N VAL A 566 34.43 -0.59 -4.32
CA VAL A 566 34.98 -0.94 -5.65
C VAL A 566 36.47 -1.27 -5.52
N THR A 567 36.91 -2.32 -6.21
CA THR A 567 38.32 -2.80 -6.29
C THR A 567 38.91 -2.65 -7.69
N GLU A 568 38.07 -2.57 -8.72
CA GLU A 568 38.46 -2.24 -10.09
C GLU A 568 37.31 -1.51 -10.77
N ILE A 569 37.66 -0.59 -11.67
CA ILE A 569 36.72 -0.01 -12.62
C ILE A 569 37.27 -0.13 -14.03
N GLY A 570 36.44 -0.67 -14.92
CA GLY A 570 36.63 -0.65 -16.36
C GLY A 570 35.52 0.17 -17.00
N ALA A 571 35.85 0.98 -17.99
CA ALA A 571 34.89 1.78 -18.74
C ALA A 571 35.30 1.88 -20.19
N VAL A 572 34.37 1.62 -21.10
CA VAL A 572 34.58 1.82 -22.54
C VAL A 572 33.53 2.80 -23.06
N LYS A 573 34.01 3.88 -23.68
CA LYS A 573 33.18 4.89 -24.32
C LYS A 573 32.90 4.45 -25.75
N VAL A 574 31.62 4.34 -26.09
CA VAL A 574 31.17 3.80 -27.37
C VAL A 574 30.31 4.85 -28.08
N GLN A 575 30.54 5.01 -29.38
CA GLN A 575 29.69 5.78 -30.28
C GLN A 575 29.52 5.00 -31.58
N ASN A 576 28.27 4.87 -32.05
CA ASN A 576 27.94 4.11 -33.25
C ASN A 576 28.53 2.68 -33.29
N GLY A 577 28.51 1.99 -32.14
CA GLY A 577 29.06 0.64 -31.99
C GLY A 577 30.59 0.54 -32.04
N LYS A 578 31.31 1.67 -32.11
CA LYS A 578 32.77 1.73 -32.06
C LYS A 578 33.23 2.26 -30.72
N VAL A 579 34.23 1.59 -30.13
CA VAL A 579 34.94 2.12 -28.96
C VAL A 579 35.75 3.34 -29.41
N ILE A 580 35.54 4.46 -28.73
CA ILE A 580 36.21 5.74 -29.00
C ILE A 580 37.11 6.19 -27.85
N ASP A 581 36.98 5.56 -26.68
CA ASP A 581 37.84 5.79 -25.52
C ASP A 581 37.74 4.62 -24.53
N GLU A 582 38.77 4.39 -23.72
CA GLU A 582 38.83 3.31 -22.73
C GLU A 582 39.52 3.79 -21.45
N PHE A 583 39.02 3.33 -20.31
CA PHE A 583 39.58 3.60 -18.99
C PHE A 583 39.55 2.34 -18.15
N GLN A 584 40.68 1.97 -17.55
CA GLN A 584 40.75 0.85 -16.61
C GLN A 584 41.73 1.16 -15.49
N THR A 585 41.36 0.84 -14.24
CA THR A 585 42.28 0.90 -13.11
C THR A 585 41.80 0.04 -11.95
N LEU A 586 42.76 -0.59 -11.26
CA LEU A 586 42.53 -1.06 -9.90
C LEU A 586 42.28 0.13 -8.98
N ILE A 587 41.48 -0.10 -7.95
CA ILE A 587 41.11 0.90 -6.94
C ILE A 587 41.41 0.33 -5.55
N ASN A 588 42.06 1.12 -4.70
CA ASN A 588 42.17 0.81 -3.29
C ASN A 588 40.81 1.01 -2.60
N PRO A 589 40.14 -0.06 -2.13
CA PRO A 589 38.82 0.04 -1.53
C PRO A 589 38.85 0.68 -0.12
N GLY A 590 40.03 0.89 0.47
CA GLY A 590 40.21 1.36 1.84
C GLY A 590 39.78 0.34 2.90
N ARG A 591 39.67 -0.94 2.52
CA ARG A 591 39.26 -2.06 3.38
C ARG A 591 39.80 -3.39 2.85
N SER A 592 39.80 -4.43 3.68
CA SER A 592 40.18 -5.77 3.22
C SER A 592 39.15 -6.37 2.25
N ILE A 593 39.64 -6.99 1.17
CA ILE A 593 38.88 -7.84 0.26
C ILE A 593 38.70 -9.22 0.91
N PRO A 594 37.47 -9.73 1.10
CA PRO A 594 37.22 -11.08 1.60
C PRO A 594 37.77 -12.16 0.67
N ALA A 595 38.24 -13.28 1.24
CA ALA A 595 38.87 -14.36 0.47
C ALA A 595 37.97 -14.93 -0.65
N PHE A 596 36.66 -15.09 -0.39
CA PHE A 596 35.73 -15.60 -1.41
C PHE A 596 35.56 -14.64 -2.60
N ILE A 597 35.72 -13.32 -2.38
CA ILE A 597 35.70 -12.33 -3.47
C ILE A 597 36.97 -12.42 -4.29
N THR A 598 38.13 -12.56 -3.64
CA THR A 598 39.40 -12.78 -4.34
C THR A 598 39.37 -14.06 -5.17
N GLN A 599 38.67 -15.11 -4.73
CA GLN A 599 38.49 -16.33 -5.53
C GLN A 599 37.64 -16.13 -6.79
N ILE A 600 36.67 -15.21 -6.75
CA ILE A 600 35.78 -14.91 -7.88
C ILE A 600 36.48 -13.96 -8.87
N THR A 601 37.07 -12.90 -8.35
CA THR A 601 37.58 -11.76 -9.14
C THR A 601 39.06 -11.86 -9.48
N GLY A 602 39.83 -12.67 -8.74
CA GLY A 602 41.29 -12.70 -8.83
C GLY A 602 42.01 -11.51 -8.17
N ILE A 603 41.28 -10.48 -7.73
CA ILE A 603 41.88 -9.27 -7.15
C ILE A 603 42.25 -9.51 -5.68
N THR A 604 43.53 -9.33 -5.36
CA THR A 604 44.06 -9.55 -4.01
C THR A 604 44.25 -8.23 -3.25
N ASN A 605 44.28 -8.30 -1.91
CA ASN A 605 44.60 -7.15 -1.07
C ASN A 605 45.95 -6.50 -1.43
N ALA A 606 46.93 -7.29 -1.88
CA ALA A 606 48.24 -6.78 -2.27
C ALA A 606 48.20 -5.97 -3.58
N MET A 607 47.37 -6.39 -4.55
CA MET A 607 47.22 -5.69 -5.85
C MET A 607 46.65 -4.28 -5.67
N VAL A 608 45.69 -4.12 -4.76
CA VAL A 608 45.00 -2.84 -4.54
C VAL A 608 45.63 -1.96 -3.46
N ALA A 609 46.62 -2.47 -2.71
CA ALA A 609 47.19 -1.75 -1.57
C ALA A 609 47.82 -0.40 -1.96
N GLN A 610 48.47 -0.35 -3.13
CA GLN A 610 49.11 0.85 -3.69
C GLN A 610 48.32 1.45 -4.87
N ALA A 611 47.15 0.90 -5.19
CA ALA A 611 46.28 1.46 -6.20
C ALA A 611 45.69 2.80 -5.71
N PRO A 612 45.32 3.72 -6.61
CA PRO A 612 44.65 4.95 -6.22
C PRO A 612 43.29 4.66 -5.57
N THR A 613 42.81 5.54 -4.70
CA THR A 613 41.42 5.49 -4.24
C THR A 613 40.49 6.02 -5.33
N PHE A 614 39.18 5.78 -5.22
CA PHE A 614 38.22 6.36 -6.17
C PHE A 614 38.24 7.90 -6.18
N ALA A 615 38.51 8.53 -5.03
CA ALA A 615 38.63 9.99 -4.94
C ALA A 615 39.84 10.50 -5.74
N ASP A 616 40.93 9.74 -5.81
CA ASP A 616 42.13 10.14 -6.55
C ASP A 616 41.93 10.06 -8.07
N ILE A 617 40.99 9.24 -8.55
CA ILE A 617 40.71 9.06 -9.98
C ILE A 617 39.43 9.75 -10.45
N SER A 618 38.61 10.29 -9.54
CA SER A 618 37.24 10.71 -9.88
C SER A 618 37.22 11.82 -10.93
N GLU A 619 38.12 12.80 -10.84
CA GLU A 619 38.21 13.88 -11.83
C GLU A 619 38.66 13.41 -13.21
N ARG A 620 39.47 12.34 -13.27
CA ARG A 620 39.93 11.75 -14.54
C ARG A 620 38.85 10.85 -15.15
N PHE A 621 37.98 10.31 -14.30
CA PHE A 621 36.94 9.36 -14.70
C PHE A 621 35.63 10.04 -15.15
N LEU A 622 35.22 11.12 -14.45
CA LEU A 622 34.04 11.92 -14.75
C LEU A 622 34.31 12.92 -15.88
#